data_AF-A0A4R6QE75-F1
#
_entry.id   AF-A0A4R6QE75-F1
#
_cell.length_a   1.000
_cell.length_b   1.000
_cell.length_c   1.000
_cell.angle_alpha   90.00
_cell.angle_beta   90.00
_cell.angle_gamma   90.00
#
_symmetry.space_group_name_H-M   'P 1'
#
loop_
_entity.id
_entity.type
_entity.pdbx_description
1 polymer ?
#
loop_
_entity_poly.entity_id
_entity_poly.type
_entity_poly.pdbx_seq_one_letter_code
_entity_poly.pdbx_strand_id
1 'polypeptide(L)'
;MKSVLFILTLITTHCLGQIQQKALKTFTQKDFNAYKFEENKYDLRTKNSFFYLSSENDTASYYFDPSDYKGILNYGVDFASKDKKVVNFIENYEMYYTDVFFEKCSFSIADSIAEIEGQITGGWNSMDFKGKPPVDVVEISVGELKKSTTIINFEYSNTKGHVGIDGIIEYIITFKGEIKNQSFPLDTLNTLVFQKLNFRKNFPSSTPFKVRFKVDKNSVLSIGKLSCYTHFYNIGEMFFAQQKRKGVISPKKDKNAPRFVKIIENNVQVNDPKNQIKKEVPLYYQLTEKAETYILTRQYAKAKETYMLLAKEYPTLFARDIHNAIRVAVLSRDMKNAFIWGEELAKKGIELPYFNSKIFNGLKKNLEWKSFSKKYDSICKLSQTKWNVNLKKQINDLLNEDQADYGLENRKEPVVLYETTERITDKLIDLLKKEGYPSEEKIGAFTKNDTILIQSPEFSVIIRHAVQQKSKGLKELNELLEQSYKALEFDLKRSSTHRNFPGACFHIYKGNLYIDKSCDYNSDAMVKKMVFMFNNPNGFIIDNGNYIISEYNPENPKEWDDHYNNNFKLVTKLTDDWTFYEK
;
A
#
# COMPACT_ATOMS: atom_id res chain seq x y z
N MET A 1 43.58 -67.69 66.10
CA MET A 1 42.78 -66.54 66.59
C MET A 1 43.71 -65.33 66.56
N LYS A 2 44.00 -64.65 65.43
CA LYS A 2 43.16 -63.90 64.48
C LYS A 2 42.19 -62.91 65.11
N SER A 3 42.64 -61.65 65.08
CA SER A 3 41.90 -60.46 64.65
C SER A 3 40.99 -59.77 65.67
N VAL A 4 41.49 -58.74 66.36
CA VAL A 4 40.81 -57.43 66.54
C VAL A 4 41.88 -56.35 66.81
N LEU A 5 42.47 -55.82 65.75
CA LEU A 5 43.15 -54.51 65.72
C LEU A 5 42.78 -53.94 64.35
N PHE A 6 42.54 -52.63 64.25
CA PHE A 6 42.09 -51.87 63.05
C PHE A 6 40.57 -51.68 62.83
N ILE A 7 39.83 -51.15 63.81
CA ILE A 7 38.63 -50.35 63.52
C ILE A 7 38.51 -49.22 64.55
N LEU A 8 39.39 -48.21 64.53
CA LEU A 8 39.10 -46.96 65.26
C LEU A 8 39.82 -45.69 64.75
N THR A 9 40.34 -45.70 63.52
CA THR A 9 41.07 -44.56 62.94
C THR A 9 40.68 -44.32 61.47
N LEU A 10 39.37 -44.29 61.18
CA LEU A 10 38.86 -44.01 59.83
C LEU A 10 37.46 -43.36 59.82
N ILE A 11 37.12 -42.56 60.82
CA ILE A 11 35.82 -41.84 60.88
C ILE A 11 35.97 -40.30 60.98
N THR A 12 37.18 -39.74 61.06
CA THR A 12 37.38 -38.28 61.24
C THR A 12 37.91 -37.50 60.04
N THR A 13 37.81 -38.01 58.81
CA THR A 13 38.22 -37.24 57.60
C THR A 13 37.24 -37.33 56.41
N HIS A 14 35.95 -37.60 56.62
CA HIS A 14 34.94 -37.53 55.55
C HIS A 14 33.84 -36.46 55.76
N CYS A 15 33.95 -35.60 56.78
CA CYS A 15 32.97 -34.52 57.02
C CYS A 15 33.35 -33.13 56.47
N LEU A 16 34.45 -32.98 55.73
CA LEU A 16 34.81 -31.72 55.07
C LEU A 16 35.33 -32.01 53.66
N GLY A 17 34.41 -32.15 52.71
CA GLY A 17 34.78 -32.48 51.33
C GLY A 17 33.63 -32.75 50.37
N GLN A 18 32.38 -32.85 50.83
CA GLN A 18 31.24 -32.59 49.96
C GLN A 18 31.13 -31.07 49.78
N ILE A 19 32.06 -30.52 48.98
CA ILE A 19 31.75 -29.38 48.14
C ILE A 19 30.45 -29.79 47.44
N GLN A 20 29.32 -29.24 47.87
CA GLN A 20 28.09 -29.29 47.10
C GLN A 20 28.50 -28.97 45.68
N GLN A 21 28.51 -29.97 44.80
CA GLN A 21 28.68 -29.73 43.38
C GLN A 21 27.57 -28.75 43.04
N LYS A 22 27.94 -27.47 42.86
CA LYS A 22 27.01 -26.38 42.59
C LYS A 22 26.11 -26.88 41.47
N ALA A 23 24.82 -27.07 41.76
CA ALA A 23 23.89 -27.68 40.82
C ALA A 23 23.87 -26.80 39.56
N LEU A 24 24.61 -27.24 38.54
CA LEU A 24 24.78 -26.51 37.29
C LEU A 24 23.61 -26.90 36.40
N LYS A 25 22.72 -25.96 36.14
CA LYS A 25 21.63 -26.17 35.17
C LYS A 25 22.18 -25.97 33.77
N THR A 26 21.81 -26.85 32.84
CA THR A 26 22.16 -26.72 31.42
C THR A 26 20.94 -26.40 30.55
N PHE A 27 21.17 -25.65 29.48
CA PHE A 27 20.12 -25.18 28.58
C PHE A 27 20.52 -25.41 27.12
N THR A 28 19.52 -25.71 26.30
CA THR A 28 19.63 -26.03 24.87
C THR A 28 19.05 -24.90 24.02
N GLN A 29 19.31 -24.89 22.71
CA GLN A 29 18.64 -23.97 21.77
C GLN A 29 17.11 -23.97 21.93
N LYS A 30 16.51 -25.13 22.18
CA LYS A 30 15.06 -25.28 22.35
C LYS A 30 14.56 -24.53 23.59
N ASP A 31 15.36 -24.46 24.64
CA ASP A 31 15.05 -23.66 25.83
C ASP A 31 15.09 -22.17 25.46
N PHE A 32 16.15 -21.68 24.80
CA PHE A 32 16.23 -20.27 24.38
C PHE A 32 15.07 -19.86 23.47
N ASN A 33 14.71 -20.69 22.50
CA ASN A 33 13.57 -20.43 21.61
C ASN A 33 12.24 -20.28 22.39
N ALA A 34 12.06 -21.00 23.50
CA ALA A 34 10.86 -20.91 24.33
C ALA A 34 10.73 -19.58 25.10
N TYR A 35 11.84 -18.86 25.25
CA TYR A 35 11.95 -17.58 25.95
C TYR A 35 12.40 -16.42 25.04
N LYS A 36 12.37 -16.62 23.71
CA LYS A 36 12.65 -15.57 22.74
C LYS A 36 11.47 -14.57 22.68
N PHE A 37 11.76 -13.27 22.63
CA PHE A 37 10.74 -12.24 22.38
C PHE A 37 10.41 -12.14 20.88
N GLU A 38 9.47 -11.24 20.54
CA GLU A 38 9.04 -10.90 19.17
C GLU A 38 10.22 -10.93 18.18
N GLU A 39 10.13 -11.82 17.20
CA GLU A 39 11.16 -12.04 16.20
C GLU A 39 11.08 -10.95 15.12
N ASN A 40 12.25 -10.51 14.63
CA ASN A 40 12.35 -9.55 13.52
C ASN A 40 11.66 -8.20 13.76
N LYS A 41 11.75 -7.68 15.00
CA LYS A 41 11.08 -6.44 15.37
C LYS A 41 12.00 -5.25 15.60
N TYR A 42 13.15 -5.45 16.25
CA TYR A 42 13.96 -4.32 16.69
C TYR A 42 15.30 -4.23 15.96
N ASP A 43 15.71 -3.03 15.58
CA ASP A 43 17.06 -2.70 15.10
C ASP A 43 17.93 -2.21 16.27
N LEU A 44 19.21 -2.59 16.27
CA LEU A 44 20.21 -2.10 17.22
C LEU A 44 20.82 -0.79 16.69
N ARG A 45 20.72 0.27 17.49
CA ARG A 45 21.48 1.51 17.28
C ARG A 45 22.54 1.68 18.36
N THR A 46 23.72 2.10 17.92
CA THR A 46 24.85 2.42 18.79
C THR A 46 25.35 3.80 18.41
N LYS A 47 26.13 4.46 19.28
CA LYS A 47 26.77 5.76 18.97
C LYS A 47 27.58 5.82 17.66
N ASN A 48 27.95 4.67 17.08
CA ASN A 48 28.74 4.58 15.85
C ASN A 48 27.93 4.06 14.65
N SER A 49 26.59 3.94 14.75
CA SER A 49 25.79 3.50 13.61
C SER A 49 25.78 4.55 12.51
N PHE A 50 26.02 4.11 11.26
CA PHE A 50 26.14 4.97 10.08
C PHE A 50 24.83 5.70 9.71
N PHE A 51 23.70 5.31 10.31
CA PHE A 51 22.46 6.06 10.25
C PHE A 51 22.45 7.12 11.36
N TYR A 52 22.75 8.35 10.94
CA TYR A 52 22.71 9.63 11.62
C TYR A 52 21.45 9.83 12.50
N LEU A 53 21.47 9.40 13.77
CA LEU A 53 20.28 9.46 14.64
C LEU A 53 20.59 9.60 16.13
N SER A 54 21.71 10.23 16.53
CA SER A 54 21.89 10.56 17.94
C SER A 54 22.67 11.85 18.13
N SER A 55 22.16 12.76 18.96
CA SER A 55 22.92 13.92 19.42
C SER A 55 24.28 13.48 19.98
N GLU A 56 25.32 14.30 19.86
CA GLU A 56 26.69 14.03 20.38
C GLU A 56 26.75 13.57 21.86
N ASN A 57 25.66 13.75 22.61
CA ASN A 57 25.50 13.38 24.01
C ASN A 57 24.95 11.97 24.26
N ASP A 58 24.44 11.25 23.25
CA ASP A 58 23.90 9.90 23.47
C ASP A 58 25.01 8.85 23.39
N THR A 59 25.28 8.22 24.53
CA THR A 59 26.36 7.23 24.66
C THR A 59 25.83 5.80 24.78
N ALA A 60 24.51 5.60 24.85
CA ALA A 60 23.89 4.32 25.10
C ALA A 60 23.42 3.65 23.81
N SER A 61 23.55 2.32 23.75
CA SER A 61 22.88 1.53 22.72
C SER A 61 21.39 1.43 23.05
N TYR A 62 20.55 1.58 22.02
CA TYR A 62 19.10 1.46 22.12
C TYR A 62 18.54 0.63 20.97
N TYR A 63 17.32 0.14 21.15
CA TYR A 63 16.64 -0.69 20.17
C TYR A 63 15.30 -0.07 19.82
N PHE A 64 14.99 0.05 18.53
CA PHE A 64 13.75 0.67 18.06
C PHE A 64 13.11 -0.21 16.98
N ASP A 65 11.80 -0.06 16.79
CA ASP A 65 11.10 -0.74 15.70
C ASP A 65 11.34 0.04 14.40
N PRO A 66 12.01 -0.54 13.39
CA PRO A 66 12.29 0.17 12.15
C PRO A 66 11.02 0.48 11.36
N SER A 67 9.88 -0.17 11.65
CA SER A 67 8.59 0.19 11.06
C SER A 67 8.04 1.53 11.57
N ASP A 68 8.55 2.06 12.68
CA ASP A 68 8.19 3.40 13.16
C ASP A 68 8.94 4.51 12.39
N TYR A 69 9.95 4.15 11.58
CA TYR A 69 10.74 5.11 10.82
C TYR A 69 10.14 5.40 9.44
N LYS A 70 9.74 6.67 9.22
CA LYS A 70 9.02 7.13 8.03
C LYS A 70 9.92 7.48 6.84
N GLY A 71 11.22 7.70 7.06
CA GLY A 71 12.15 8.24 6.06
C GLY A 71 12.23 9.77 6.09
N ILE A 72 13.39 10.32 5.73
CA ILE A 72 13.76 11.74 5.90
C ILE A 72 12.76 12.68 5.20
N LEU A 73 12.44 12.42 3.93
CA LEU A 73 11.51 13.25 3.17
C LEU A 73 10.10 13.24 3.78
N ASN A 74 9.66 12.08 4.31
CA ASN A 74 8.33 11.93 4.88
C ASN A 74 8.18 12.63 6.24
N TYR A 75 9.28 13.00 6.89
CA TYR A 75 9.24 13.91 8.04
C TYR A 75 9.07 15.39 7.65
N GLY A 76 9.11 15.71 6.35
CA GLY A 76 8.98 17.06 5.82
C GLY A 76 10.30 17.79 5.66
N VAL A 77 11.39 17.06 5.42
CA VAL A 77 12.69 17.62 5.03
C VAL A 77 12.74 17.75 3.52
N ASP A 78 13.09 18.93 3.02
CA ASP A 78 13.34 19.18 1.60
C ASP A 78 14.76 19.67 1.36
N PHE A 79 15.25 19.39 0.16
CA PHE A 79 16.58 19.76 -0.30
C PHE A 79 16.47 20.63 -1.55
N ALA A 80 17.16 21.75 -1.57
CA ALA A 80 17.36 22.56 -2.76
C ALA A 80 18.84 22.88 -2.94
N SER A 81 19.38 22.79 -4.15
CA SER A 81 20.75 23.24 -4.38
C SER A 81 20.84 24.76 -4.30
N LYS A 82 21.87 25.31 -3.65
CA LYS A 82 22.11 26.76 -3.64
C LYS A 82 22.36 27.32 -5.05
N ASP A 83 22.96 26.52 -5.93
CA ASP A 83 23.21 26.88 -7.34
C ASP A 83 22.03 26.56 -8.27
N LYS A 84 20.87 26.16 -7.72
CA LYS A 84 19.63 25.80 -8.44
C LYS A 84 19.75 24.57 -9.36
N LYS A 85 20.78 23.74 -9.23
CA LYS A 85 20.80 22.41 -9.85
C LYS A 85 19.68 21.53 -9.30
N VAL A 86 19.18 20.64 -10.16
CA VAL A 86 18.23 19.59 -9.77
C VAL A 86 18.97 18.58 -8.91
N VAL A 87 18.44 18.31 -7.72
CA VAL A 87 19.00 17.34 -6.77
C VAL A 87 17.95 16.26 -6.54
N ASN A 88 18.38 15.01 -6.58
CA ASN A 88 17.57 13.87 -6.18
C ASN A 88 18.14 13.29 -4.89
N PHE A 89 17.40 13.41 -3.80
CA PHE A 89 17.68 12.67 -2.57
C PHE A 89 17.05 11.29 -2.69
N ILE A 90 17.82 10.23 -2.41
CA ILE A 90 17.34 8.85 -2.42
C ILE A 90 17.76 8.17 -1.13
N GLU A 91 16.78 7.80 -0.33
CA GLU A 91 16.94 6.96 0.84
C GLU A 91 16.48 5.53 0.55
N ASN A 92 17.33 4.58 0.90
CA ASN A 92 17.02 3.16 0.98
C ASN A 92 17.46 2.66 2.36
N TYR A 93 16.57 1.98 3.07
CA TYR A 93 16.86 1.40 4.38
C TYR A 93 16.39 -0.04 4.42
N GLU A 94 17.33 -0.94 4.68
CA GLU A 94 17.12 -2.39 4.67
C GLU A 94 17.50 -2.99 6.03
N MET A 95 16.73 -3.98 6.45
CA MET A 95 16.93 -4.72 7.69
C MET A 95 17.24 -6.18 7.39
N TYR A 96 18.46 -6.60 7.72
CA TYR A 96 18.95 -7.95 7.44
C TYR A 96 18.54 -8.94 8.54
N TYR A 97 18.27 -10.18 8.14
CA TYR A 97 18.02 -11.25 9.09
C TYR A 97 19.32 -11.83 9.61
N THR A 98 19.38 -12.07 10.92
CA THR A 98 20.41 -12.87 11.57
C THR A 98 19.83 -14.15 12.16
N ASP A 99 20.72 -15.07 12.47
CA ASP A 99 20.43 -16.30 13.19
C ASP A 99 21.39 -16.44 14.36
N VAL A 100 20.86 -16.89 15.50
CA VAL A 100 21.64 -17.14 16.71
C VAL A 100 21.45 -18.60 17.11
N PHE A 101 22.57 -19.32 17.17
CA PHE A 101 22.65 -20.70 17.61
C PHE A 101 23.39 -20.78 18.94
N PHE A 102 22.80 -21.41 19.95
CA PHE A 102 23.39 -21.64 21.26
C PHE A 102 23.93 -23.08 21.33
N GLU A 103 25.24 -23.20 21.47
CA GLU A 103 25.94 -24.47 21.56
C GLU A 103 25.94 -25.01 22.99
N LYS A 104 26.26 -24.15 23.95
CA LYS A 104 26.32 -24.50 25.36
C LYS A 104 25.79 -23.36 26.21
N CYS A 105 25.03 -23.71 27.23
CA CYS A 105 24.67 -22.77 28.27
C CYS A 105 24.65 -23.48 29.62
N SER A 106 25.36 -22.91 30.58
CA SER A 106 25.40 -23.37 31.97
C SER A 106 25.04 -22.23 32.92
N PHE A 107 24.33 -22.57 33.99
CA PHE A 107 23.90 -21.62 35.01
C PHE A 107 24.17 -22.17 36.41
N SER A 108 24.93 -21.41 37.19
CA SER A 108 25.11 -21.63 38.63
C SER A 108 24.07 -20.82 39.40
N ILE A 109 23.10 -21.51 40.01
CA ILE A 109 22.06 -20.87 40.84
C ILE A 109 22.72 -20.15 42.03
N ALA A 110 23.70 -20.80 42.68
CA ALA A 110 24.36 -20.29 43.87
C ALA A 110 25.07 -18.95 43.62
N ASP A 111 25.74 -18.82 42.47
CA ASP A 111 26.47 -17.60 42.13
C ASP A 111 25.61 -16.62 41.30
N SER A 112 24.46 -17.10 40.81
CA SER A 112 23.65 -16.43 39.81
C SER A 112 24.47 -16.03 38.57
N ILE A 113 25.36 -16.93 38.12
CA ILE A 113 26.25 -16.72 36.98
C ILE A 113 25.85 -17.67 35.85
N ALA A 114 25.64 -17.10 34.66
CA ALA A 114 25.42 -17.83 33.43
C ALA A 114 26.64 -17.73 32.50
N GLU A 115 26.99 -18.84 31.86
CA GLU A 115 27.99 -18.92 30.80
C GLU A 115 27.31 -19.44 29.53
N ILE A 116 27.41 -18.67 28.44
CA ILE A 116 26.69 -18.93 27.19
C ILE A 116 27.69 -18.93 26.05
N GLU A 117 27.70 -20.01 25.27
CA GLU A 117 28.47 -20.20 24.05
C GLU A 117 27.53 -20.41 22.87
N GLY A 118 27.84 -19.82 21.73
CA GLY A 118 27.02 -19.93 20.54
C GLY A 118 27.67 -19.34 19.30
N GLN A 119 26.92 -19.30 18.21
CA GLN A 119 27.31 -18.73 16.93
C GLN A 119 26.23 -17.80 16.40
N ILE A 120 26.66 -16.76 15.70
CA ILE A 120 25.78 -15.84 14.98
C ILE A 120 26.08 -15.94 13.49
N THR A 121 25.05 -16.11 12.68
CA THR A 121 25.14 -16.18 11.22
C THR A 121 24.13 -15.24 10.56
N GLY A 122 24.28 -15.01 9.25
CA GLY A 122 23.45 -14.05 8.50
C GLY A 122 23.92 -12.59 8.62
N GLY A 123 23.00 -11.67 8.36
CA GLY A 123 23.26 -10.23 8.32
C GLY A 123 23.77 -9.71 6.96
N TRP A 124 24.17 -8.44 6.94
CA TRP A 124 24.71 -7.79 5.74
C TRP A 124 26.09 -8.39 5.41
N ASN A 125 26.20 -9.02 4.22
CA ASN A 125 27.41 -9.64 3.68
C ASN A 125 27.88 -8.95 2.37
N SER A 126 27.80 -7.61 2.28
CA SER A 126 28.51 -6.95 1.18
C SER A 126 30.00 -6.99 1.52
N MET A 127 30.82 -7.60 0.66
CA MET A 127 32.25 -7.33 0.68
C MET A 127 32.43 -5.82 0.72
N ASP A 128 33.36 -5.31 1.55
CA ASP A 128 33.71 -3.89 1.46
C ASP A 128 34.14 -3.56 0.02
N PHE A 129 34.17 -2.27 -0.36
CA PHE A 129 34.61 -1.84 -1.70
C PHE A 129 36.05 -2.31 -2.07
N LYS A 130 36.76 -2.99 -1.16
CA LYS A 130 38.12 -3.54 -1.29
C LYS A 130 38.14 -5.07 -1.23
N GLY A 131 37.00 -5.76 -1.26
CA GLY A 131 36.91 -7.22 -1.28
C GLY A 131 37.17 -7.92 0.06
N LYS A 132 37.24 -7.19 1.18
CA LYS A 132 37.36 -7.79 2.53
C LYS A 132 35.98 -7.94 3.17
N PRO A 133 35.73 -9.02 3.93
CA PRO A 133 34.51 -9.12 4.72
C PRO A 133 34.51 -7.96 5.74
N PRO A 134 33.42 -7.18 5.81
CA PRO A 134 33.33 -6.08 6.77
C PRO A 134 33.52 -6.61 8.19
N VAL A 135 34.20 -5.83 9.03
CA VAL A 135 34.27 -6.12 10.47
C VAL A 135 32.92 -5.76 11.06
N ASP A 136 32.12 -6.77 11.37
CA ASP A 136 30.81 -6.57 11.97
C ASP A 136 30.93 -6.38 13.47
N VAL A 137 30.23 -5.38 13.96
CA VAL A 137 30.07 -5.17 15.40
C VAL A 137 28.86 -5.96 15.86
N VAL A 138 29.11 -6.97 16.68
CA VAL A 138 28.06 -7.66 17.43
C VAL A 138 28.04 -7.09 18.85
N GLU A 139 26.85 -6.74 19.32
CA GLU A 139 26.61 -6.36 20.69
C GLU A 139 25.82 -7.46 21.40
N ILE A 140 26.36 -7.91 22.54
CA ILE A 140 25.70 -8.88 23.41
C ILE A 140 25.49 -8.21 24.76
N SER A 141 24.24 -7.94 25.11
CA SER A 141 23.89 -7.23 26.33
C SER A 141 23.01 -8.09 27.22
N VAL A 142 23.25 -8.01 28.54
CA VAL A 142 22.44 -8.70 29.55
C VAL A 142 22.10 -7.72 30.65
N GLY A 143 20.81 -7.59 30.94
CA GLY A 143 20.31 -6.77 32.05
C GLY A 143 18.79 -6.60 32.01
N GLU A 144 18.27 -5.69 32.82
CA GLU A 144 16.86 -5.31 32.78
C GLU A 144 16.59 -4.39 31.58
N LEU A 145 15.57 -4.75 30.80
CA LEU A 145 15.12 -4.01 29.63
C LEU A 145 14.04 -3.01 30.02
N LYS A 146 14.21 -1.74 29.64
CA LYS A 146 13.23 -0.68 29.92
C LYS A 146 12.75 0.00 28.64
N LYS A 147 11.48 0.38 28.64
CA LYS A 147 10.92 1.27 27.63
C LYS A 147 11.49 2.67 27.84
N SER A 148 11.85 3.32 26.75
CA SER A 148 12.34 4.68 26.69
C SER A 148 11.84 5.31 25.39
N THR A 149 12.27 6.54 25.16
CA THR A 149 12.09 7.23 23.88
C THR A 149 13.41 7.84 23.46
N THR A 150 13.68 7.88 22.16
CA THR A 150 14.85 8.54 21.59
C THR A 150 14.41 9.54 20.53
N ILE A 151 15.00 10.73 20.56
CA ILE A 151 14.79 11.76 19.55
C ILE A 151 15.66 11.42 18.35
N ILE A 152 15.04 11.27 17.18
CA ILE A 152 15.77 11.16 15.93
C ILE A 152 16.09 12.56 15.41
N ASN A 153 17.34 12.78 15.03
CA ASN A 153 17.81 14.06 14.52
C ASN A 153 18.24 13.92 13.06
N PHE A 154 17.95 14.93 12.25
CA PHE A 154 18.61 15.11 10.97
C PHE A 154 19.93 15.83 11.24
N GLU A 155 21.05 15.12 11.08
CA GLU A 155 22.37 15.73 11.23
C GLU A 155 22.78 16.46 9.96
N TYR A 156 23.09 17.74 10.11
CA TYR A 156 23.53 18.59 9.01
C TYR A 156 24.82 19.30 9.38
N SER A 157 25.87 19.09 8.58
CA SER A 157 27.14 19.79 8.71
C SER A 157 27.33 20.76 7.55
N ASN A 158 27.15 22.05 7.84
CA ASN A 158 27.42 23.14 6.90
C ASN A 158 28.90 23.22 6.45
N THR A 159 29.82 22.61 7.20
CA THR A 159 31.28 22.71 6.97
C THR A 159 31.84 21.57 6.11
N LYS A 160 31.05 20.52 5.88
CA LYS A 160 31.43 19.37 5.06
C LYS A 160 30.36 19.19 3.99
N GLY A 161 30.34 20.08 2.98
CA GLY A 161 29.40 19.92 1.87
C GLY A 161 29.43 18.49 1.35
N HIS A 162 28.26 17.90 1.08
CA HIS A 162 28.20 16.51 0.68
C HIS A 162 28.80 16.37 -0.72
N VAL A 163 29.82 15.52 -0.82
CA VAL A 163 30.48 15.20 -2.08
C VAL A 163 29.50 14.38 -2.92
N GLY A 164 28.87 15.02 -3.90
CA GLY A 164 28.19 14.32 -4.98
C GLY A 164 29.21 13.75 -5.96
N ILE A 165 28.73 12.95 -6.91
CA ILE A 165 29.55 12.36 -7.99
C ILE A 165 30.27 13.47 -8.81
N ASP A 166 29.69 14.68 -8.86
CA ASP A 166 30.18 15.84 -9.62
C ASP A 166 30.81 16.95 -8.76
N GLY A 167 31.19 16.66 -7.51
CA GLY A 167 31.83 17.62 -6.59
C GLY A 167 31.00 18.01 -5.37
N ILE A 168 31.42 19.04 -4.65
CA ILE A 168 30.74 19.53 -3.45
C ILE A 168 29.48 20.29 -3.87
N ILE A 169 28.31 19.79 -3.50
CA ILE A 169 27.03 20.48 -3.69
C ILE A 169 26.63 21.10 -2.34
N GLU A 170 26.37 22.40 -2.34
CA GLU A 170 25.81 23.09 -1.18
C GLU A 170 24.29 23.08 -1.25
N TYR A 171 23.65 22.60 -0.18
CA TYR A 171 22.20 22.49 -0.09
C TYR A 171 21.62 23.58 0.81
N ILE A 172 20.44 24.06 0.46
CA ILE A 172 19.47 24.69 1.36
C ILE A 172 18.57 23.56 1.84
N ILE A 173 18.50 23.37 3.16
CA ILE A 173 17.65 22.37 3.78
C ILE A 173 16.49 23.10 4.44
N THR A 174 15.27 22.67 4.14
CA THR A 174 14.07 23.13 4.83
C THR A 174 13.44 21.99 5.59
N PHE A 175 12.91 22.27 6.78
CA PHE A 175 12.09 21.34 7.54
C PHE A 175 10.74 21.99 7.81
N LYS A 176 9.67 21.38 7.27
CA LYS A 176 8.30 21.91 7.35
C LYS A 176 8.21 23.37 6.87
N GLY A 177 8.93 23.68 5.79
CA GLY A 177 8.99 25.00 5.16
C GLY A 177 10.00 25.98 5.77
N GLU A 178 10.67 25.65 6.88
CA GLU A 178 11.65 26.53 7.53
C GLU A 178 13.09 26.14 7.19
N ILE A 179 13.92 27.11 6.80
CA ILE A 179 15.35 26.88 6.54
C ILE A 179 16.06 26.45 7.83
N LYS A 180 16.83 25.36 7.74
CA LYS A 180 17.65 24.84 8.85
C LYS A 180 19.13 24.97 8.52
N ASN A 181 19.88 25.54 9.47
CA ASN A 181 21.31 25.84 9.34
C ASN A 181 22.21 24.96 10.24
N GLN A 182 21.62 24.03 10.98
CA GLN A 182 22.29 23.10 11.89
C GLN A 182 21.42 21.86 12.07
N SER A 183 21.93 20.81 12.72
CA SER A 183 21.16 19.62 13.06
C SER A 183 19.87 19.95 13.81
N PHE A 184 18.79 19.22 13.54
CA PHE A 184 17.48 19.45 14.13
C PHE A 184 16.70 18.14 14.36
N PRO A 185 15.78 18.10 15.33
CA PRO A 185 14.98 16.91 15.60
C PRO A 185 13.92 16.68 14.52
N LEU A 186 13.75 15.43 14.09
CA LEU A 186 12.74 14.99 13.13
C LEU A 186 11.47 14.48 13.82
N ASP A 187 11.63 13.57 14.78
CA ASP A 187 10.55 12.89 15.50
C ASP A 187 11.09 12.25 16.80
N THR A 188 10.21 11.64 17.58
CA THR A 188 10.57 10.84 18.77
C THR A 188 10.10 9.40 18.58
N LEU A 189 11.02 8.44 18.67
CA LEU A 189 10.74 7.02 18.52
C LEU A 189 10.63 6.33 19.88
N ASN A 190 9.76 5.32 19.95
CA ASN A 190 9.73 4.40 21.08
C ASN A 190 10.96 3.49 21.02
N THR A 191 11.67 3.36 22.13
CA THR A 191 12.89 2.57 22.21
C THR A 191 12.92 1.65 23.42
N LEU A 192 13.81 0.67 23.36
CA LEU A 192 14.19 -0.17 24.47
C LEU A 192 15.65 0.09 24.80
N VAL A 193 15.99 0.13 26.09
CA VAL A 193 17.35 0.34 26.58
C VAL A 193 17.69 -0.63 27.71
N PHE A 194 18.96 -1.03 27.81
CA PHE A 194 19.47 -1.75 28.97
C PHE A 194 20.00 -0.78 30.02
N GLN A 195 19.67 -1.02 31.29
CA GLN A 195 20.24 -0.23 32.38
C GLN A 195 21.72 -0.50 32.63
N LYS A 196 22.24 -1.65 32.17
CA LYS A 196 23.64 -2.06 32.33
C LYS A 196 24.09 -2.80 31.07
N LEU A 197 25.03 -2.22 30.34
CA LEU A 197 25.64 -2.77 29.14
C LEU A 197 26.98 -3.42 29.49
N ASN A 198 27.28 -4.62 28.95
CA ASN A 198 28.41 -5.43 29.42
C ASN A 198 29.39 -5.95 28.34
N PHE A 199 29.05 -6.05 27.04
CA PHE A 199 30.00 -6.63 26.07
C PHE A 199 29.81 -6.21 24.61
N ARG A 200 30.85 -5.60 24.02
CA ARG A 200 30.93 -5.27 22.59
C ARG A 200 32.18 -5.88 22.00
N LYS A 201 32.06 -6.64 20.91
CA LYS A 201 33.21 -7.25 20.24
C LYS A 201 33.03 -7.25 18.73
N ASN A 202 34.15 -7.00 18.04
CA ASN A 202 34.25 -7.04 16.59
C ASN A 202 34.47 -8.48 16.15
N PHE A 203 33.75 -8.95 15.13
CA PHE A 203 33.87 -10.33 14.68
C PHE A 203 33.77 -10.49 13.15
N PRO A 204 34.42 -11.52 12.57
CA PRO A 204 34.27 -11.89 11.16
C PRO A 204 33.07 -12.83 10.91
N SER A 205 32.73 -13.05 9.62
CA SER A 205 31.46 -13.55 9.02
C SER A 205 30.94 -14.98 9.37
N SER A 206 31.33 -15.54 10.51
CA SER A 206 30.57 -16.50 11.32
C SER A 206 31.18 -16.42 12.70
N THR A 207 30.40 -15.94 13.65
CA THR A 207 30.95 -15.40 14.88
C THR A 207 30.64 -16.33 16.05
N PRO A 208 31.58 -17.17 16.49
CA PRO A 208 31.43 -17.81 17.78
C PRO A 208 31.52 -16.74 18.88
N PHE A 209 30.60 -16.79 19.83
CA PHE A 209 30.63 -15.98 21.03
C PHE A 209 30.68 -16.87 22.26
N LYS A 210 31.35 -16.35 23.28
CA LYS A 210 31.38 -16.92 24.62
C LYS A 210 31.31 -15.78 25.61
N VAL A 211 30.28 -15.80 26.43
CA VAL A 211 29.98 -14.71 27.37
C VAL A 211 29.63 -15.26 28.75
N ARG A 212 29.99 -14.51 29.78
CA ARG A 212 29.75 -14.88 31.18
C ARG A 212 29.25 -13.67 31.95
N PHE A 213 28.05 -13.76 32.52
CA PHE A 213 27.41 -12.65 33.21
C PHE A 213 26.72 -13.09 34.50
N LYS A 214 26.54 -12.15 35.42
CA LYS A 214 25.61 -12.30 36.54
C LYS A 214 24.20 -12.04 36.04
N VAL A 215 23.25 -12.88 36.42
CA VAL A 215 21.85 -12.86 35.99
C VAL A 215 20.93 -12.83 37.20
N ASP A 216 19.75 -12.26 37.02
CA ASP A 216 18.65 -12.29 37.97
C ASP A 216 17.35 -12.65 37.23
N LYS A 217 16.24 -12.70 37.96
CA LYS A 217 14.92 -13.04 37.41
C LYS A 217 14.41 -12.07 36.33
N ASN A 218 14.95 -10.85 36.25
CA ASN A 218 14.54 -9.81 35.30
C ASN A 218 15.50 -9.68 34.10
N SER A 219 16.54 -10.51 34.06
CA SER A 219 17.59 -10.39 33.06
C SER A 219 17.10 -10.81 31.68
N VAL A 220 17.27 -9.92 30.71
CA VAL A 220 17.07 -10.16 29.28
C VAL A 220 18.44 -10.19 28.60
N LEU A 221 18.66 -11.16 27.72
CA LEU A 221 19.79 -11.22 26.82
C LEU A 221 19.39 -10.61 25.47
N SER A 222 20.16 -9.66 24.97
CA SER A 222 20.11 -9.22 23.57
C SER A 222 21.36 -9.65 22.83
N ILE A 223 21.17 -10.01 21.57
CA ILE A 223 22.24 -10.25 20.60
C ILE A 223 21.85 -9.49 19.34
N GLY A 224 22.54 -8.38 19.09
CA GLY A 224 22.27 -7.48 17.97
C GLY A 224 23.50 -7.26 17.10
N LYS A 225 23.25 -7.03 15.82
CA LYS A 225 24.25 -6.60 14.82
C LYS A 225 23.67 -5.36 14.14
N LEU A 226 24.52 -4.39 13.78
CA LEU A 226 24.07 -3.18 13.11
C LEU A 226 23.32 -3.50 11.80
N SER A 227 22.22 -2.78 11.55
CA SER A 227 21.34 -2.97 10.38
C SER A 227 20.78 -4.38 10.25
N CYS A 228 20.67 -5.10 11.37
CA CYS A 228 20.11 -6.44 11.46
C CYS A 228 19.09 -6.50 12.58
N TYR A 229 18.12 -7.39 12.46
CA TYR A 229 17.17 -7.60 13.54
C TYR A 229 17.85 -8.17 14.79
N THR A 230 17.61 -7.52 15.93
CA THR A 230 18.12 -7.93 17.23
C THR A 230 17.32 -9.11 17.78
N HIS A 231 18.02 -10.06 18.38
CA HIS A 231 17.41 -11.17 19.10
C HIS A 231 17.36 -10.88 20.59
N PHE A 232 16.18 -11.02 21.19
CA PHE A 232 16.00 -10.90 22.64
C PHE A 232 15.54 -12.22 23.26
N TYR A 233 16.06 -12.54 24.44
CA TYR A 233 15.73 -13.75 25.20
C TYR A 233 15.52 -13.42 26.68
N ASN A 234 14.38 -13.84 27.26
CA ASN A 234 14.09 -13.69 28.69
C ASN A 234 14.84 -14.75 29.52
N ILE A 235 16.16 -14.58 29.64
CA ILE A 235 17.04 -15.56 30.30
C ILE A 235 16.82 -15.61 31.81
N GLY A 236 16.36 -14.53 32.43
CA GLY A 236 16.00 -14.49 33.85
C GLY A 236 14.84 -15.43 34.16
N GLU A 237 13.76 -15.33 33.40
CA GLU A 237 12.66 -16.29 33.54
C GLU A 237 13.14 -17.71 33.22
N MET A 238 13.92 -17.90 32.16
CA MET A 238 14.43 -19.22 31.77
C MET A 238 15.25 -19.91 32.86
N PHE A 239 16.19 -19.19 33.50
CA PHE A 239 17.11 -19.75 34.48
C PHE A 239 16.46 -19.99 35.83
N PHE A 240 15.54 -19.12 36.23
CA PHE A 240 14.90 -19.15 37.55
C PHE A 240 13.51 -19.84 37.56
N ALA A 241 12.98 -20.24 36.39
CA ALA A 241 11.74 -21.00 36.33
C ALA A 241 11.81 -22.32 37.11
N GLN A 242 10.72 -22.62 37.84
CA GLN A 242 10.54 -23.91 38.52
C GLN A 242 10.21 -25.04 37.53
N GLN A 243 9.53 -24.71 36.44
CA GLN A 243 9.17 -25.63 35.36
C GLN A 243 9.57 -25.04 34.01
N LYS A 244 10.18 -25.86 33.14
CA LYS A 244 10.56 -25.43 31.79
C LYS A 244 9.32 -25.21 30.92
N ARG A 245 9.25 -24.09 30.21
CA ARG A 245 8.27 -23.89 29.13
C ARG A 245 8.42 -24.99 28.07
N LYS A 246 7.29 -25.42 27.48
CA LYS A 246 7.32 -26.33 26.33
C LYS A 246 8.07 -25.65 25.20
N GLY A 247 9.24 -26.17 24.85
CA GLY A 247 10.05 -25.55 23.82
C GLY A 247 9.36 -25.56 22.47
N VAL A 248 9.40 -24.41 21.80
CA VAL A 248 8.85 -24.21 20.45
C VAL A 248 9.93 -24.59 19.44
N ILE A 249 9.57 -25.45 18.49
CA ILE A 249 10.42 -25.72 17.33
C ILE A 249 10.33 -24.48 16.45
N SER A 250 11.46 -23.78 16.25
CA SER A 250 11.50 -22.68 15.29
C SER A 250 11.12 -23.24 13.91
N PRO A 251 10.22 -22.58 13.17
CA PRO A 251 9.92 -22.99 11.82
C PRO A 251 11.21 -23.08 11.01
N LYS A 252 11.33 -24.11 10.16
CA LYS A 252 12.45 -24.19 9.21
C LYS A 252 12.36 -22.95 8.32
N LYS A 253 13.38 -22.08 8.37
CA LYS A 253 13.47 -20.94 7.47
C LYS A 253 13.43 -21.43 6.03
N ASP A 254 12.57 -20.81 5.23
CA ASP A 254 12.55 -21.02 3.79
C ASP A 254 13.89 -20.58 3.21
N LYS A 255 14.57 -21.48 2.50
CA LYS A 255 15.87 -21.21 1.87
C LYS A 255 15.77 -20.13 0.78
N ASN A 256 14.56 -19.89 0.27
CA ASN A 256 14.29 -18.89 -0.74
C ASN A 256 13.82 -17.55 -0.16
N ALA A 257 13.67 -17.43 1.16
CA ALA A 257 13.29 -16.17 1.78
C ALA A 257 14.34 -15.08 1.50
N PRO A 258 13.93 -13.82 1.28
CA PRO A 258 14.86 -12.72 1.07
C PRO A 258 15.76 -12.56 2.31
N ARG A 259 17.03 -12.19 2.07
CA ARG A 259 18.02 -12.03 3.15
C ARG A 259 17.76 -10.81 4.05
N PHE A 260 16.90 -9.90 3.60
CA PHE A 260 16.55 -8.67 4.29
C PHE A 260 15.11 -8.26 3.96
N VAL A 261 14.58 -7.32 4.74
CA VAL A 261 13.34 -6.60 4.48
C VAL A 261 13.68 -5.16 4.13
N LYS A 262 13.03 -4.60 3.10
CA LYS A 262 13.11 -3.18 2.81
C LYS A 262 12.16 -2.42 3.75
N ILE A 263 12.69 -1.43 4.44
CA ILE A 263 11.93 -0.51 5.30
C ILE A 263 11.58 0.74 4.50
N ILE A 264 12.59 1.34 3.85
CA ILE A 264 12.44 2.46 2.91
C ILE A 264 13.01 2.03 1.55
N GLU A 265 12.27 2.27 0.47
CA GLU A 265 12.72 2.09 -0.91
C GLU A 265 12.39 3.35 -1.73
N ASN A 266 13.42 3.98 -2.31
CA ASN A 266 13.27 5.21 -3.09
C ASN A 266 12.45 6.29 -2.35
N ASN A 267 12.78 6.53 -1.08
CA ASN A 267 12.08 7.45 -0.16
C ASN A 267 10.66 7.04 0.26
N VAL A 268 10.18 5.85 -0.12
CA VAL A 268 8.85 5.36 0.24
C VAL A 268 8.96 4.31 1.34
N GLN A 269 8.18 4.46 2.41
CA GLN A 269 8.07 3.43 3.44
C GLN A 269 7.30 2.22 2.90
N VAL A 270 7.99 1.09 2.76
CA VAL A 270 7.47 -0.12 2.09
C VAL A 270 6.34 -0.78 2.88
N ASN A 271 6.38 -0.67 4.21
CA ASN A 271 5.41 -1.28 5.12
C ASN A 271 4.32 -0.33 5.63
N ASP A 272 4.25 0.90 5.11
CA ASP A 272 3.10 1.76 5.39
C ASP A 272 1.84 1.10 4.80
N PRO A 273 0.77 0.86 5.60
CA PRO A 273 -0.50 0.33 5.10
C PRO A 273 -1.06 1.13 3.90
N LYS A 274 -0.71 2.42 3.77
CA LYS A 274 -1.08 3.27 2.63
C LYS A 274 -0.31 2.95 1.35
N ASN A 275 0.87 2.33 1.45
CA ASN A 275 1.78 2.01 0.34
C ASN A 275 1.79 0.53 -0.05
N GLN A 276 1.29 -0.37 0.81
CA GLN A 276 1.39 -1.83 0.59
C GLN A 276 0.59 -2.39 -0.58
N ILE A 277 -0.21 -1.60 -1.32
CA ILE A 277 -0.75 -2.01 -2.61
C ILE A 277 -0.86 -0.82 -3.56
N LYS A 278 0.23 -0.45 -4.24
CA LYS A 278 0.12 0.14 -5.58
C LYS A 278 0.44 -0.95 -6.59
N LYS A 279 -0.58 -1.70 -7.02
CA LYS A 279 -0.53 -2.37 -8.33
C LYS A 279 -0.06 -1.31 -9.33
N GLU A 280 1.01 -1.58 -10.08
CA GLU A 280 1.52 -0.67 -11.08
C GLU A 280 0.35 -0.32 -12.02
N VAL A 281 -0.07 0.95 -11.99
CA VAL A 281 -1.22 1.41 -12.78
C VAL A 281 -0.84 1.25 -14.25
N PRO A 282 -1.59 0.49 -15.07
CA PRO A 282 -1.25 0.32 -16.48
C PRO A 282 -1.08 1.68 -17.17
N LEU A 283 -0.10 1.79 -18.09
CA LEU A 283 0.22 3.04 -18.79
C LEU A 283 -1.03 3.72 -19.39
N TYR A 284 -1.97 2.92 -19.90
CA TYR A 284 -3.30 3.36 -20.34
C TYR A 284 -3.95 4.34 -19.36
N TYR A 285 -4.01 3.97 -18.08
CA TYR A 285 -4.67 4.76 -17.04
C TYR A 285 -3.82 5.94 -16.58
N GLN A 286 -2.50 5.88 -16.74
CA GLN A 286 -1.62 7.03 -16.46
C GLN A 286 -1.80 8.11 -17.54
N LEU A 287 -1.88 7.73 -18.81
CA LEU A 287 -2.07 8.65 -19.93
C LEU A 287 -3.46 9.29 -19.90
N THR A 288 -4.51 8.51 -19.63
CA THR A 288 -5.88 9.06 -19.51
C THR A 288 -5.99 10.01 -18.33
N GLU A 289 -5.44 9.68 -17.16
CA GLU A 289 -5.41 10.58 -16.00
C GLU A 289 -4.66 11.90 -16.27
N LYS A 290 -3.55 11.81 -17.01
CA LYS A 290 -2.80 12.99 -17.46
C LYS A 290 -3.61 13.85 -18.42
N ALA A 291 -4.32 13.25 -19.39
CA ALA A 291 -5.20 13.97 -20.31
C ALA A 291 -6.37 14.64 -19.58
N GLU A 292 -7.01 13.93 -18.64
CA GLU A 292 -8.06 14.46 -17.77
C GLU A 292 -7.56 15.67 -16.96
N THR A 293 -6.34 15.61 -16.41
CA THR A 293 -5.72 16.75 -15.70
C THR A 293 -5.54 17.97 -16.60
N TYR A 294 -5.15 17.77 -17.86
CA TYR A 294 -5.09 18.86 -18.83
C TYR A 294 -6.48 19.41 -19.18
N ILE A 295 -7.52 18.57 -19.25
CA ILE A 295 -8.91 19.02 -19.44
C ILE A 295 -9.34 19.91 -18.27
N LEU A 296 -9.08 19.49 -17.03
CA LEU A 296 -9.42 20.26 -15.82
C LEU A 296 -8.76 21.65 -15.82
N THR A 297 -7.52 21.74 -16.32
CA THR A 297 -6.77 23.00 -16.43
C THR A 297 -6.98 23.73 -17.76
N ARG A 298 -7.96 23.29 -18.57
CA ARG A 298 -8.32 23.85 -19.89
C ARG A 298 -7.17 23.87 -20.91
N GLN A 299 -6.15 23.04 -20.72
CA GLN A 299 -5.01 22.86 -21.63
C GLN A 299 -5.35 21.86 -22.74
N TYR A 300 -6.36 22.16 -23.56
CA TYR A 300 -6.89 21.21 -24.55
C TYR A 300 -5.86 20.76 -25.60
N ALA A 301 -4.91 21.62 -25.98
CA ALA A 301 -3.84 21.21 -26.90
C ALA A 301 -2.96 20.08 -26.32
N LYS A 302 -2.60 20.16 -25.03
CA LYS A 302 -1.82 19.11 -24.36
C LYS A 302 -2.63 17.85 -24.08
N ALA A 303 -3.92 18.00 -23.75
CA ALA A 303 -4.83 16.87 -23.63
C ALA A 303 -4.93 16.11 -24.96
N LYS A 304 -4.97 16.84 -26.09
CA LYS A 304 -5.00 16.25 -27.43
C LYS A 304 -3.77 15.41 -27.70
N GLU A 305 -2.59 15.97 -27.48
CA GLU A 305 -1.30 15.26 -27.65
C GLU A 305 -1.25 14.00 -26.80
N THR A 306 -1.78 14.06 -25.59
CA THR A 306 -1.83 12.90 -24.68
C THR A 306 -2.78 11.81 -25.19
N TYR A 307 -3.95 12.15 -25.72
CA TYR A 307 -4.86 11.17 -26.35
C TYR A 307 -4.30 10.60 -27.66
N MET A 308 -3.56 11.40 -28.44
CA MET A 308 -2.87 10.90 -29.64
C MET A 308 -1.78 9.89 -29.28
N LEU A 309 -1.02 10.15 -28.19
CA LEU A 309 -0.08 9.19 -27.65
C LEU A 309 -0.79 7.91 -27.20
N LEU A 310 -1.92 8.03 -26.49
CA LEU A 310 -2.71 6.88 -26.06
C LEU A 310 -3.14 6.00 -27.25
N ALA A 311 -3.65 6.59 -28.34
CA ALA A 311 -4.02 5.83 -29.56
C ALA A 311 -2.82 5.19 -30.27
N LYS A 312 -1.62 5.74 -30.11
CA LYS A 312 -0.41 5.15 -30.69
C LYS A 312 0.02 3.89 -29.92
N GLU A 313 -0.10 3.93 -28.60
CA GLU A 313 0.33 2.83 -27.71
C GLU A 313 -0.70 1.69 -27.66
N TYR A 314 -1.98 2.00 -27.85
CA TYR A 314 -3.07 1.03 -27.67
C TYR A 314 -3.92 0.89 -28.94
N PRO A 315 -4.10 -0.33 -29.47
CA PRO A 315 -4.91 -0.58 -30.66
C PRO A 315 -6.42 -0.40 -30.41
N THR A 316 -6.85 -0.54 -29.15
CA THR A 316 -8.24 -0.42 -28.73
C THR A 316 -8.33 0.55 -27.56
N LEU A 317 -9.30 1.47 -27.61
CA LEU A 317 -9.56 2.47 -26.57
C LEU A 317 -11.02 2.37 -26.11
N PHE A 318 -11.32 2.68 -24.85
CA PHE A 318 -12.71 2.78 -24.39
C PHE A 318 -13.42 3.97 -25.03
N ALA A 319 -14.73 3.83 -25.29
CA ALA A 319 -15.55 4.85 -25.95
C ALA A 319 -15.54 6.18 -25.17
N ARG A 320 -15.41 6.14 -23.83
CA ARG A 320 -15.27 7.34 -22.99
C ARG A 320 -14.03 8.17 -23.32
N ASP A 321 -12.92 7.51 -23.64
CA ASP A 321 -11.66 8.19 -23.92
C ASP A 321 -11.68 8.76 -25.34
N ILE A 322 -12.28 8.04 -26.29
CA ILE A 322 -12.57 8.55 -27.65
C ILE A 322 -13.51 9.77 -27.57
N HIS A 323 -14.58 9.68 -26.79
CA HIS A 323 -15.54 10.77 -26.54
C HIS A 323 -14.86 12.05 -26.03
N ASN A 324 -13.91 11.90 -25.10
CA ASN A 324 -13.10 13.02 -24.62
C ASN A 324 -12.15 13.53 -25.70
N ALA A 325 -11.49 12.64 -26.44
CA ALA A 325 -10.56 13.01 -27.51
C ALA A 325 -11.24 13.85 -28.62
N ILE A 326 -12.46 13.50 -29.05
CA ILE A 326 -13.24 14.30 -30.02
C ILE A 326 -13.47 15.72 -29.47
N ARG A 327 -13.93 15.84 -28.22
CA ARG A 327 -14.24 17.14 -27.59
C ARG A 327 -13.00 18.00 -27.44
N VAL A 328 -11.89 17.39 -26.99
CA VAL A 328 -10.60 18.05 -26.90
C VAL A 328 -10.13 18.53 -28.28
N ALA A 329 -10.29 17.72 -29.33
CA ALA A 329 -9.96 18.10 -30.70
C ALA A 329 -10.80 19.31 -31.17
N VAL A 330 -12.11 19.28 -30.94
CA VAL A 330 -13.01 20.41 -31.26
C VAL A 330 -12.61 21.69 -30.51
N LEU A 331 -12.38 21.62 -29.20
CA LEU A 331 -12.01 22.79 -28.38
C LEU A 331 -10.61 23.34 -28.70
N SER A 332 -9.70 22.48 -29.15
CA SER A 332 -8.38 22.87 -29.67
C SER A 332 -8.39 23.27 -31.16
N ARG A 333 -9.58 23.34 -31.78
CA ARG A 333 -9.81 23.68 -33.20
C ARG A 333 -9.15 22.73 -34.20
N ASP A 334 -8.86 21.51 -33.79
CA ASP A 334 -8.29 20.46 -34.62
C ASP A 334 -9.40 19.60 -35.25
N MET A 335 -10.10 20.18 -36.23
CA MET A 335 -11.27 19.55 -36.85
C MET A 335 -10.94 18.24 -37.57
N LYS A 336 -9.72 18.14 -38.15
CA LYS A 336 -9.24 16.93 -38.81
C LYS A 336 -9.18 15.77 -37.82
N ASN A 337 -8.54 15.96 -36.68
CA ASN A 337 -8.49 14.93 -35.65
C ASN A 337 -9.87 14.69 -35.01
N ALA A 338 -10.74 15.71 -34.92
CA ALA A 338 -12.12 15.49 -34.45
C ALA A 338 -12.90 14.53 -35.35
N PHE A 339 -12.73 14.61 -36.68
CA PHE A 339 -13.33 13.65 -37.61
C PHE A 339 -12.73 12.25 -37.48
N ILE A 340 -11.40 12.14 -37.37
CA ILE A 340 -10.73 10.84 -37.17
C ILE A 340 -11.24 10.15 -35.90
N TRP A 341 -11.28 10.87 -34.78
CA TRP A 341 -11.82 10.34 -33.53
C TRP A 341 -13.31 10.03 -33.62
N GLY A 342 -14.07 10.82 -34.39
CA GLY A 342 -15.46 10.51 -34.70
C GLY A 342 -15.60 9.15 -35.40
N GLU A 343 -14.79 8.89 -36.42
CA GLU A 343 -14.77 7.59 -37.11
C GLU A 343 -14.42 6.43 -36.16
N GLU A 344 -13.48 6.62 -35.24
CA GLU A 344 -13.18 5.62 -34.19
C GLU A 344 -14.39 5.40 -33.26
N LEU A 345 -15.14 6.45 -32.92
CA LEU A 345 -16.36 6.31 -32.12
C LEU A 345 -17.48 5.60 -32.90
N ALA A 346 -17.58 5.80 -34.21
CA ALA A 346 -18.49 5.03 -35.07
C ALA A 346 -18.19 3.53 -35.02
N LYS A 347 -16.91 3.15 -34.86
CA LYS A 347 -16.55 1.74 -34.75
C LYS A 347 -17.10 1.08 -33.49
N LYS A 348 -17.35 1.87 -32.44
CA LYS A 348 -18.05 1.47 -31.21
C LYS A 348 -19.57 1.40 -31.38
N GLY A 349 -20.09 1.71 -32.57
CA GLY A 349 -21.49 1.72 -32.96
C GLY A 349 -22.31 2.85 -32.34
N ILE A 350 -21.66 3.95 -31.97
CA ILE A 350 -22.38 5.17 -31.63
C ILE A 350 -22.92 5.79 -32.92
N GLU A 351 -24.20 6.11 -32.94
CA GLU A 351 -24.86 6.64 -34.14
C GLU A 351 -24.61 8.14 -34.35
N LEU A 352 -24.79 8.61 -35.59
CA LEU A 352 -24.56 10.00 -35.99
C LEU A 352 -25.31 11.05 -35.14
N PRO A 353 -26.54 10.80 -34.63
CA PRO A 353 -27.23 11.70 -33.71
C PRO A 353 -26.42 12.15 -32.48
N TYR A 354 -25.37 11.43 -32.09
CA TYR A 354 -24.41 11.85 -31.07
C TYR A 354 -23.84 13.26 -31.30
N PHE A 355 -23.63 13.64 -32.56
CA PHE A 355 -23.12 14.95 -32.95
C PHE A 355 -24.19 16.08 -32.91
N ASN A 356 -25.39 15.79 -32.42
CA ASN A 356 -26.42 16.81 -32.20
C ASN A 356 -26.09 17.73 -31.01
N SER A 357 -25.17 17.33 -30.11
CA SER A 357 -24.70 18.19 -29.01
C SER A 357 -24.11 19.52 -29.53
N LYS A 358 -24.37 20.60 -28.78
CA LYS A 358 -24.01 21.99 -29.14
C LYS A 358 -22.50 22.17 -29.41
N ILE A 359 -21.64 21.42 -28.71
CA ILE A 359 -20.19 21.51 -28.88
C ILE A 359 -19.74 21.20 -30.31
N PHE A 360 -20.50 20.37 -31.04
CA PHE A 360 -20.18 19.96 -32.40
C PHE A 360 -20.73 20.90 -33.49
N ASN A 361 -21.39 22.00 -33.14
CA ASN A 361 -21.91 22.94 -34.13
C ASN A 361 -20.84 23.51 -35.06
N GLY A 362 -19.62 23.72 -34.55
CA GLY A 362 -18.47 24.11 -35.40
C GLY A 362 -18.06 23.00 -36.37
N LEU A 363 -18.06 21.75 -35.92
CA LEU A 363 -17.74 20.58 -36.73
C LEU A 363 -18.76 20.38 -37.86
N LYS A 364 -20.06 20.56 -37.57
CA LYS A 364 -21.16 20.44 -38.55
C LYS A 364 -21.15 21.50 -39.65
N LYS A 365 -20.54 22.66 -39.39
CA LYS A 365 -20.37 23.75 -40.37
C LYS A 365 -19.14 23.57 -41.25
N ASN A 366 -18.26 22.63 -40.92
CA ASN A 366 -17.06 22.35 -41.71
C ASN A 366 -17.44 21.70 -43.06
N LEU A 367 -16.71 22.04 -44.13
CA LEU A 367 -16.94 21.53 -45.48
C LEU A 367 -16.84 19.99 -45.56
N GLU A 368 -16.00 19.37 -44.71
CA GLU A 368 -15.81 17.92 -44.66
C GLU A 368 -16.99 17.18 -44.00
N TRP A 369 -17.90 17.88 -43.29
CA TRP A 369 -19.01 17.27 -42.55
C TRP A 369 -19.87 16.34 -43.42
N LYS A 370 -20.19 16.75 -44.66
CA LYS A 370 -21.03 15.96 -45.57
C LYS A 370 -20.36 14.64 -46.00
N SER A 371 -19.03 14.64 -46.13
CA SER A 371 -18.26 13.43 -46.44
C SER A 371 -18.16 12.55 -45.19
N PHE A 372 -17.82 13.16 -44.06
CA PHE A 372 -17.73 12.52 -42.77
C PHE A 372 -19.05 11.82 -42.39
N SER A 373 -20.20 12.48 -42.46
CA SER A 373 -21.48 11.90 -42.02
C SER A 373 -21.85 10.63 -42.80
N LYS A 374 -21.61 10.62 -44.12
CA LYS A 374 -21.85 9.44 -44.98
C LYS A 374 -20.90 8.29 -44.62
N LYS A 375 -19.62 8.61 -44.44
CA LYS A 375 -18.60 7.64 -44.06
C LYS A 375 -18.87 7.07 -42.67
N TYR A 376 -19.25 7.93 -41.73
CA TYR A 376 -19.60 7.58 -40.36
C TYR A 376 -20.72 6.55 -40.31
N ASP A 377 -21.84 6.80 -41.00
CA ASP A 377 -22.97 5.86 -41.06
C ASP A 377 -22.54 4.50 -41.64
N SER A 378 -21.69 4.52 -42.67
CA SER A 378 -21.14 3.29 -43.26
C SER A 378 -20.24 2.53 -42.29
N ILE A 379 -19.38 3.21 -41.53
CA ILE A 379 -18.52 2.60 -40.51
C ILE A 379 -19.37 2.00 -39.40
N CYS A 380 -20.34 2.76 -38.90
CA CYS A 380 -21.23 2.30 -37.83
C CYS A 380 -21.99 1.03 -38.23
N LYS A 381 -22.61 1.01 -39.41
CA LYS A 381 -23.29 -0.18 -39.95
C LYS A 381 -22.35 -1.37 -40.12
N LEU A 382 -21.13 -1.15 -40.63
CA LEU A 382 -20.14 -2.21 -40.80
C LEU A 382 -19.64 -2.76 -39.46
N SER A 383 -19.53 -1.92 -38.44
CA SER A 383 -19.17 -2.38 -37.09
C SER A 383 -20.29 -3.21 -36.46
N GLN A 384 -21.55 -2.80 -36.63
CA GLN A 384 -22.70 -3.52 -36.10
C GLN A 384 -22.83 -4.95 -36.65
N THR A 385 -22.36 -5.23 -37.88
CA THR A 385 -22.38 -6.60 -38.43
C THR A 385 -21.39 -7.56 -37.74
N LYS A 386 -20.40 -7.03 -37.03
CA LYS A 386 -19.41 -7.83 -36.29
C LYS A 386 -19.85 -8.13 -34.86
N TRP A 387 -20.94 -7.53 -34.40
CA TRP A 387 -21.39 -7.67 -33.02
C TRP A 387 -21.95 -9.06 -32.74
N ASN A 388 -21.65 -9.55 -31.54
CA ASN A 388 -22.27 -10.76 -31.02
C ASN A 388 -23.67 -10.42 -30.48
N VAL A 389 -24.65 -10.38 -31.39
CA VAL A 389 -26.06 -10.09 -31.08
C VAL A 389 -26.62 -11.08 -30.05
N ASN A 390 -26.17 -12.33 -30.09
CA ASN A 390 -26.58 -13.36 -29.13
C ASN A 390 -26.05 -13.08 -27.71
N LEU A 391 -24.78 -12.67 -27.56
CA LEU A 391 -24.23 -12.23 -26.28
C LEU A 391 -24.98 -11.02 -25.74
N LYS A 392 -25.23 -10.00 -26.59
CA LYS A 392 -26.00 -8.81 -26.23
C LYS A 392 -27.42 -9.15 -25.74
N LYS A 393 -28.08 -10.09 -26.41
CA LYS A 393 -29.40 -10.58 -26.00
C LYS A 393 -29.33 -11.31 -24.65
N GLN A 394 -28.41 -12.26 -24.49
CA GLN A 394 -28.28 -13.03 -23.25
C GLN A 394 -27.95 -12.17 -22.04
N ILE A 395 -27.05 -11.17 -22.17
CA ILE A 395 -26.73 -10.29 -21.04
C ILE A 395 -27.92 -9.39 -20.66
N ASN A 396 -28.71 -8.96 -21.64
CA ASN A 396 -29.95 -8.20 -21.38
C ASN A 396 -31.04 -9.08 -20.76
N ASP A 397 -31.15 -10.34 -21.19
CA ASP A 397 -32.08 -11.31 -20.59
C ASP A 397 -31.71 -11.54 -19.10
N LEU A 398 -30.42 -11.64 -18.77
CA LEU A 398 -29.95 -11.72 -17.38
C LEU A 398 -30.24 -10.44 -16.58
N LEU A 399 -30.04 -9.26 -17.19
CA LEU A 399 -30.38 -7.99 -16.56
C LEU A 399 -31.87 -7.91 -16.25
N ASN A 400 -32.73 -8.28 -17.18
CA ASN A 400 -34.18 -8.26 -16.97
C ASN A 400 -34.61 -9.22 -15.86
N GLU A 401 -33.99 -10.40 -15.79
CA GLU A 401 -34.25 -11.38 -14.73
C GLU A 401 -33.75 -10.91 -13.35
N ASP A 402 -32.60 -10.23 -13.29
CA ASP A 402 -32.10 -9.58 -12.06
C ASP A 402 -33.03 -8.44 -11.61
N GLN A 403 -33.40 -7.55 -12.53
CA GLN A 403 -34.22 -6.38 -12.23
C GLN A 403 -35.71 -6.72 -11.99
N ALA A 404 -36.18 -7.91 -12.36
CA ALA A 404 -37.51 -8.38 -11.98
C ALA A 404 -37.70 -8.47 -10.46
N ASP A 405 -36.62 -8.79 -9.74
CA ASP A 405 -36.63 -8.86 -8.27
C ASP A 405 -35.98 -7.64 -7.61
N TYR A 406 -34.97 -7.02 -8.24
CA TYR A 406 -34.26 -5.86 -7.69
C TYR A 406 -34.88 -4.49 -8.03
N GLY A 407 -35.75 -4.41 -9.04
CA GLY A 407 -36.36 -3.16 -9.49
C GLY A 407 -37.15 -2.50 -8.36
N LEU A 408 -37.03 -1.18 -8.21
CA LEU A 408 -37.63 -0.42 -7.09
C LEU A 408 -39.12 -0.71 -6.89
N GLU A 409 -39.89 -0.81 -7.97
CA GLU A 409 -41.33 -1.09 -7.94
C GLU A 409 -41.67 -2.52 -7.51
N ASN A 410 -40.76 -3.47 -7.72
CA ASN A 410 -41.00 -4.91 -7.54
C ASN A 410 -40.07 -5.54 -6.49
N ARG A 411 -39.37 -4.70 -5.72
CA ARG A 411 -38.24 -5.12 -4.88
C ARG A 411 -38.65 -6.22 -3.91
N LYS A 412 -38.02 -7.38 -4.04
CA LYS A 412 -38.29 -8.53 -3.16
C LYS A 412 -37.55 -8.43 -1.83
N GLU A 413 -37.95 -9.29 -0.91
CA GLU A 413 -37.30 -9.45 0.40
C GLU A 413 -35.84 -9.92 0.26
N PRO A 414 -34.96 -9.59 1.22
CA PRO A 414 -33.52 -9.85 1.12
C PRO A 414 -33.12 -11.29 0.80
N VAL A 415 -33.87 -12.28 1.29
CA VAL A 415 -33.61 -13.71 1.03
C VAL A 415 -33.76 -14.03 -0.46
N VAL A 416 -34.83 -13.54 -1.09
CA VAL A 416 -35.10 -13.74 -2.52
C VAL A 416 -34.06 -13.01 -3.37
N LEU A 417 -33.68 -11.79 -2.98
CA LEU A 417 -32.61 -11.04 -3.65
C LEU A 417 -31.27 -11.78 -3.63
N TYR A 418 -30.94 -12.42 -2.50
CA TYR A 418 -29.75 -13.26 -2.39
C TYR A 418 -29.82 -14.48 -3.30
N GLU A 419 -30.95 -15.21 -3.31
CA GLU A 419 -31.17 -16.37 -4.19
C GLU A 419 -31.08 -16.00 -5.68
N THR A 420 -31.69 -14.88 -6.06
CA THR A 420 -31.58 -14.33 -7.41
C THR A 420 -30.15 -13.94 -7.75
N THR A 421 -29.42 -13.33 -6.82
CA THR A 421 -28.00 -13.00 -7.05
C THR A 421 -27.13 -14.24 -7.26
N GLU A 422 -27.33 -15.30 -6.47
CA GLU A 422 -26.61 -16.57 -6.66
C GLU A 422 -26.87 -17.14 -8.05
N ARG A 423 -28.15 -17.30 -8.41
CA ARG A 423 -28.57 -17.86 -9.69
C ARG A 423 -28.10 -17.03 -10.89
N ILE A 424 -28.21 -15.70 -10.82
CA ILE A 424 -27.77 -14.81 -11.91
C ILE A 424 -26.24 -14.79 -12.01
N THR A 425 -25.53 -14.81 -10.88
CA THR A 425 -24.05 -14.87 -10.88
C THR A 425 -23.56 -16.12 -11.61
N ASP A 426 -24.15 -17.29 -11.32
CA ASP A 426 -23.77 -18.55 -11.97
C ASP A 426 -24.02 -18.49 -13.49
N LYS A 427 -25.21 -18.01 -13.91
CA LYS A 427 -25.51 -17.82 -15.34
C LYS A 427 -24.56 -16.82 -16.01
N LEU A 428 -24.17 -15.75 -15.31
CA LEU A 428 -23.22 -14.77 -15.82
C LEU A 428 -21.84 -15.40 -16.00
N ILE A 429 -21.36 -16.17 -15.01
CA ILE A 429 -20.08 -16.89 -15.11
C ILE A 429 -20.07 -17.82 -16.32
N ASP A 430 -21.14 -18.60 -16.52
CA ASP A 430 -21.25 -19.49 -17.67
C ASP A 430 -21.26 -18.74 -19.00
N LEU A 431 -21.98 -17.61 -19.07
CA LEU A 431 -22.01 -16.74 -20.25
C LEU A 431 -20.62 -16.17 -20.55
N LEU A 432 -19.91 -15.69 -19.52
CA LEU A 432 -18.57 -15.12 -19.65
C LEU A 432 -17.53 -16.18 -20.04
N LYS A 433 -17.63 -17.40 -19.53
CA LYS A 433 -16.76 -18.52 -19.97
C LYS A 433 -16.97 -18.85 -21.44
N LYS A 434 -18.22 -18.81 -21.91
CA LYS A 434 -18.60 -19.21 -23.26
C LYS A 434 -18.29 -18.13 -24.30
N GLU A 435 -18.65 -16.88 -24.03
CA GLU A 435 -18.65 -15.79 -25.01
C GLU A 435 -17.60 -14.70 -24.68
N GLY A 436 -17.00 -14.76 -23.49
CA GLY A 436 -16.15 -13.71 -22.93
C GLY A 436 -16.94 -12.50 -22.44
N TYR A 437 -16.23 -11.46 -21.98
CA TYR A 437 -16.87 -10.24 -21.48
C TYR A 437 -17.59 -9.46 -22.58
N PRO A 438 -18.81 -8.93 -22.32
CA PRO A 438 -19.58 -8.11 -23.27
C PRO A 438 -18.97 -6.72 -23.43
N SER A 439 -17.79 -6.64 -24.05
CA SER A 439 -17.05 -5.40 -24.29
C SER A 439 -17.70 -4.54 -25.37
N GLU A 440 -17.30 -3.26 -25.43
CA GLU A 440 -17.75 -2.31 -26.47
C GLU A 440 -17.42 -2.79 -27.90
N GLU A 441 -16.36 -3.60 -28.06
CA GLU A 441 -16.01 -4.20 -29.35
C GLU A 441 -16.97 -5.34 -29.74
N LYS A 442 -17.52 -6.06 -28.76
CA LYS A 442 -18.39 -7.22 -29.01
C LYS A 442 -19.86 -6.86 -29.12
N ILE A 443 -20.33 -5.88 -28.34
CA ILE A 443 -21.77 -5.57 -28.25
C ILE A 443 -22.12 -4.09 -28.49
N GLY A 444 -21.10 -3.26 -28.76
CA GLY A 444 -21.22 -1.83 -28.93
C GLY A 444 -21.18 -1.04 -27.62
N ALA A 445 -20.88 0.25 -27.74
CA ALA A 445 -21.09 1.22 -26.67
C ALA A 445 -22.54 1.74 -26.68
N PHE A 446 -22.97 2.29 -25.55
CA PHE A 446 -24.37 2.70 -25.35
C PHE A 446 -24.50 4.22 -25.27
N THR A 447 -25.63 4.75 -25.75
CA THR A 447 -26.02 6.14 -25.53
C THR A 447 -27.42 6.24 -24.95
N LYS A 448 -27.68 7.31 -24.21
CA LYS A 448 -29.00 7.73 -23.75
C LYS A 448 -29.37 9.04 -24.44
N ASN A 449 -30.62 9.15 -24.88
CA ASN A 449 -31.12 10.31 -25.64
C ASN A 449 -30.19 10.71 -26.80
N ASP A 450 -29.65 9.69 -27.47
CA ASP A 450 -28.77 9.76 -28.64
C ASP A 450 -27.44 10.52 -28.50
N THR A 451 -27.25 11.29 -27.42
CA THR A 451 -26.15 12.28 -27.30
C THR A 451 -25.30 12.07 -26.06
N ILE A 452 -25.77 11.28 -25.09
CA ILE A 452 -25.09 11.04 -23.82
C ILE A 452 -24.48 9.64 -23.86
N LEU A 453 -23.15 9.56 -23.87
CA LEU A 453 -22.44 8.27 -23.78
C LEU A 453 -22.63 7.67 -22.39
N ILE A 454 -23.03 6.40 -22.35
CA ILE A 454 -23.16 5.62 -21.11
C ILE A 454 -21.84 4.91 -20.83
N GLN A 455 -21.20 5.27 -19.72
CA GLN A 455 -19.89 4.76 -19.32
C GLN A 455 -19.94 3.38 -18.68
N SER A 456 -21.06 3.07 -18.02
CA SER A 456 -21.31 1.80 -17.35
C SER A 456 -22.60 1.24 -17.92
N PRO A 457 -22.55 0.19 -18.77
CA PRO A 457 -23.74 -0.45 -19.29
C PRO A 457 -24.66 -0.92 -18.16
N GLU A 458 -25.97 -0.94 -18.38
CA GLU A 458 -26.94 -1.24 -17.31
C GLU A 458 -26.69 -2.61 -16.66
N PHE A 459 -26.31 -3.64 -17.44
CA PHE A 459 -25.96 -4.97 -16.94
C PHE A 459 -24.83 -5.01 -15.92
N SER A 460 -24.04 -3.93 -15.79
CA SER A 460 -23.04 -3.74 -14.75
C SER A 460 -23.63 -3.90 -13.35
N VAL A 461 -24.93 -3.63 -13.18
CA VAL A 461 -25.67 -3.84 -11.93
C VAL A 461 -25.58 -5.28 -11.42
N ILE A 462 -25.58 -6.26 -12.33
CA ILE A 462 -25.50 -7.68 -11.98
C ILE A 462 -24.19 -7.98 -11.24
N ILE A 463 -23.07 -7.44 -11.76
CA ILE A 463 -21.75 -7.58 -11.14
C ILE A 463 -21.74 -6.90 -9.77
N ARG A 464 -22.37 -5.72 -9.67
CA ARG A 464 -22.49 -4.98 -8.40
C ARG A 464 -23.27 -5.79 -7.35
N HIS A 465 -24.39 -6.40 -7.72
CA HIS A 465 -25.18 -7.23 -6.82
C HIS A 465 -24.38 -8.44 -6.31
N ALA A 466 -23.66 -9.14 -7.20
CA ALA A 466 -22.76 -10.24 -6.81
C ALA A 466 -21.72 -9.82 -5.77
N VAL A 467 -21.11 -8.64 -5.95
CA VAL A 467 -20.14 -8.06 -5.00
C VAL A 467 -20.80 -7.66 -3.68
N GLN A 468 -21.97 -7.04 -3.71
CA GLN A 468 -22.71 -6.59 -2.52
C GLN A 468 -23.19 -7.76 -1.66
N GLN A 469 -23.76 -8.79 -2.29
CA GLN A 469 -24.30 -9.97 -1.61
C GLN A 469 -23.23 -11.03 -1.30
N LYS A 470 -22.01 -10.85 -1.79
CA LYS A 470 -20.90 -11.82 -1.65
C LYS A 470 -21.31 -13.21 -2.13
N SER A 471 -21.76 -13.28 -3.38
CA SER A 471 -22.19 -14.56 -3.96
C SER A 471 -21.08 -15.61 -3.93
N LYS A 472 -21.45 -16.90 -3.89
CA LYS A 472 -20.48 -18.01 -3.82
C LYS A 472 -19.57 -18.05 -5.04
N GLY A 473 -20.11 -17.71 -6.21
CA GLY A 473 -19.38 -17.60 -7.48
C GLY A 473 -18.48 -16.36 -7.60
N LEU A 474 -18.49 -15.43 -6.63
CA LEU A 474 -17.80 -14.14 -6.73
C LEU A 474 -16.30 -14.27 -7.00
N LYS A 475 -15.62 -15.27 -6.44
CA LYS A 475 -14.19 -15.50 -6.69
C LYS A 475 -13.93 -15.78 -8.17
N GLU A 476 -14.70 -16.70 -8.74
CA GLU A 476 -14.57 -17.09 -10.15
C GLU A 476 -14.99 -15.95 -11.08
N LEU A 477 -16.07 -15.23 -10.76
CA LEU A 477 -16.46 -14.02 -11.49
C LEU A 477 -15.32 -12.99 -11.50
N ASN A 478 -14.68 -12.73 -10.37
CA ASN A 478 -13.56 -11.79 -10.28
C ASN A 478 -12.33 -12.25 -11.10
N GLU A 479 -12.06 -13.56 -11.18
CA GLU A 479 -10.99 -14.09 -12.02
C GLU A 479 -11.26 -13.83 -13.51
N LEU A 480 -12.51 -14.02 -13.97
CA LEU A 480 -12.93 -13.71 -15.34
C LEU A 480 -12.86 -12.19 -15.62
N LEU A 481 -13.34 -11.36 -14.69
CA LEU A 481 -13.30 -9.91 -14.82
C LEU A 481 -11.86 -9.35 -14.84
N GLU A 482 -10.95 -9.92 -14.05
CA GLU A 482 -9.53 -9.54 -14.07
C GLU A 482 -8.86 -9.90 -15.41
N GLN A 483 -9.24 -11.02 -16.04
CA GLN A 483 -8.77 -11.37 -17.38
C GLN A 483 -9.24 -10.33 -18.41
N SER A 484 -10.52 -9.96 -18.37
CA SER A 484 -11.08 -8.92 -19.25
C SER A 484 -10.52 -7.53 -18.96
N TYR A 485 -10.17 -7.22 -17.71
CA TYR A 485 -9.46 -6.00 -17.37
C TYR A 485 -8.08 -5.93 -18.02
N LYS A 486 -7.31 -7.02 -17.95
CA LYS A 486 -5.98 -7.12 -18.59
C LYS A 486 -6.06 -7.02 -20.12
N ALA A 487 -7.16 -7.49 -20.70
CA ALA A 487 -7.43 -7.38 -22.13
C ALA A 487 -8.01 -6.01 -22.57
N LEU A 488 -8.18 -5.05 -21.65
CA LEU A 488 -8.87 -3.77 -21.88
C LEU A 488 -10.30 -3.93 -22.44
N GLU A 489 -10.97 -5.04 -22.10
CA GLU A 489 -12.37 -5.28 -22.41
C GLU A 489 -13.30 -4.72 -21.32
N PHE A 490 -12.79 -4.64 -20.09
CA PHE A 490 -13.51 -4.17 -18.91
C PHE A 490 -12.71 -3.09 -18.18
N ASP A 491 -13.26 -1.89 -18.06
CA ASP A 491 -12.62 -0.75 -17.38
C ASP A 491 -12.76 -0.86 -15.85
N LEU A 492 -12.14 -1.88 -15.25
CA LEU A 492 -12.22 -2.16 -13.81
C LEU A 492 -11.82 -0.95 -12.95
N LYS A 493 -10.79 -0.18 -13.36
CA LYS A 493 -10.28 0.96 -12.57
C LYS A 493 -11.32 2.07 -12.45
N ARG A 494 -12.03 2.36 -13.55
CA ARG A 494 -13.01 3.46 -13.60
C ARG A 494 -14.46 2.99 -13.55
N SER A 495 -14.68 1.69 -13.39
CA SER A 495 -16.00 1.08 -13.18
C SER A 495 -16.51 1.35 -11.76
N SER A 496 -17.82 1.57 -11.66
CA SER A 496 -18.55 1.66 -10.39
C SER A 496 -18.93 0.29 -9.80
N THR A 497 -18.77 -0.81 -10.56
CA THR A 497 -19.24 -2.15 -10.17
C THR A 497 -18.52 -2.77 -8.98
N HIS A 498 -17.24 -2.42 -8.76
CA HIS A 498 -16.44 -2.90 -7.62
C HIS A 498 -16.41 -1.90 -6.45
N ARG A 499 -17.10 -0.78 -6.61
CA ARG A 499 -17.08 0.29 -5.63
C ARG A 499 -18.27 0.11 -4.68
N ASN A 500 -18.16 -0.87 -3.79
CA ASN A 500 -18.97 -0.89 -2.56
C ASN A 500 -18.55 0.33 -1.75
N PHE A 501 -19.45 1.29 -1.54
CA PHE A 501 -19.18 2.48 -0.73
C PHE A 501 -19.72 2.44 0.71
N PRO A 502 -19.65 1.34 1.48
CA PRO A 502 -19.53 1.51 2.92
C PRO A 502 -18.20 2.25 3.21
N GLY A 503 -18.27 3.54 3.53
CA GLY A 503 -17.10 4.33 3.94
C GLY A 503 -16.44 5.21 2.87
N ALA A 504 -17.16 5.68 1.84
CA ALA A 504 -16.61 6.74 0.99
C ALA A 504 -16.44 8.02 1.81
N CYS A 505 -15.26 8.66 1.74
CA CYS A 505 -15.03 9.89 2.50
C CYS A 505 -15.87 11.07 2.01
N PHE A 506 -16.26 11.09 0.72
CA PHE A 506 -17.02 12.19 0.14
C PHE A 506 -18.50 11.84 0.03
N HIS A 507 -19.34 12.78 0.45
CA HIS A 507 -20.79 12.68 0.34
C HIS A 507 -21.35 13.90 -0.39
N ILE A 508 -22.40 13.69 -1.18
CA ILE A 508 -23.15 14.74 -1.84
C ILE A 508 -24.55 14.72 -1.24
N TYR A 509 -24.94 15.82 -0.63
CA TYR A 509 -26.24 15.97 0.02
C TYR A 509 -26.77 17.39 -0.23
N LYS A 510 -28.00 17.51 -0.72
CA LYS A 510 -28.62 18.79 -1.13
C LYS A 510 -27.72 19.67 -2.02
N GLY A 511 -27.02 19.03 -2.96
CA GLY A 511 -26.14 19.72 -3.90
C GLY A 511 -24.84 20.26 -3.30
N ASN A 512 -24.52 19.90 -2.06
CA ASN A 512 -23.27 20.25 -1.39
C ASN A 512 -22.34 19.03 -1.34
N LEU A 513 -21.04 19.27 -1.51
CA LEU A 513 -19.99 18.28 -1.28
C LEU A 513 -19.53 18.34 0.17
N TYR A 514 -19.56 17.21 0.84
CA TYR A 514 -19.14 16.99 2.21
C TYR A 514 -17.99 15.99 2.27
N ILE A 515 -17.16 16.10 3.31
CA ILE A 515 -16.19 15.08 3.69
C ILE A 515 -16.45 14.59 5.11
N ASP A 516 -16.41 13.28 5.34
CA ASP A 516 -16.57 12.70 6.67
C ASP A 516 -15.49 13.23 7.63
N LYS A 517 -15.87 13.65 8.85
CA LYS A 517 -14.94 14.19 9.85
C LYS A 517 -13.88 13.17 10.30
N SER A 518 -14.20 11.88 10.20
CA SER A 518 -13.28 10.77 10.51
C SER A 518 -12.28 10.47 9.40
N CYS A 519 -12.52 10.97 8.19
CA CYS A 519 -11.60 10.80 7.07
C CYS A 519 -10.45 11.82 7.14
N ASP A 520 -9.23 11.32 7.27
CA ASP A 520 -7.99 12.11 7.17
C ASP A 520 -7.55 12.33 5.70
N TYR A 521 -8.52 12.24 4.77
CA TYR A 521 -8.27 12.22 3.33
C TYR A 521 -8.40 13.62 2.74
N ASN A 522 -7.29 14.26 2.40
CA ASN A 522 -7.29 15.55 1.71
C ASN A 522 -6.70 15.41 0.30
N SER A 523 -7.53 15.50 -0.74
CA SER A 523 -7.07 15.50 -2.13
C SER A 523 -7.78 16.61 -2.90
N ASP A 524 -7.12 17.77 -2.97
CA ASP A 524 -7.54 18.91 -3.80
C ASP A 524 -7.85 18.49 -5.25
N ALA A 525 -7.10 17.51 -5.78
CA ALA A 525 -7.31 16.99 -7.12
C ALA A 525 -8.68 16.30 -7.27
N MET A 526 -9.10 15.52 -6.26
CA MET A 526 -10.39 14.82 -6.29
C MET A 526 -11.56 15.79 -6.11
N VAL A 527 -11.43 16.77 -5.21
CA VAL A 527 -12.42 17.84 -5.06
C VAL A 527 -12.58 18.62 -6.37
N LYS A 528 -11.47 18.99 -7.03
CA LYS A 528 -11.51 19.66 -8.35
C LYS A 528 -12.23 18.83 -9.41
N LYS A 529 -11.99 17.51 -9.45
CA LYS A 529 -12.67 16.58 -10.37
C LYS A 529 -14.18 16.50 -10.09
N MET A 530 -14.58 16.40 -8.82
CA MET A 530 -16.00 16.39 -8.43
C MET A 530 -16.68 17.71 -8.78
N VAL A 531 -16.11 18.86 -8.41
CA VAL A 531 -16.64 20.19 -8.77
C VAL A 531 -16.76 20.34 -10.30
N PHE A 532 -15.74 19.90 -11.04
CA PHE A 532 -15.76 19.96 -12.49
C PHE A 532 -16.90 19.15 -13.09
N MET A 533 -17.26 17.98 -12.54
CA MET A 533 -18.35 17.17 -13.06
C MET A 533 -19.72 17.86 -13.01
N PHE A 534 -19.97 18.66 -11.97
CA PHE A 534 -21.22 19.44 -11.85
C PHE A 534 -21.21 20.68 -12.74
N ASN A 535 -20.03 21.24 -13.01
CA ASN A 535 -19.85 22.37 -13.91
C ASN A 535 -19.06 21.97 -15.16
N ASN A 536 -19.60 20.99 -15.89
CA ASN A 536 -18.96 20.40 -17.06
C ASN A 536 -19.64 20.86 -18.36
N PRO A 537 -19.41 22.11 -18.81
CA PRO A 537 -20.15 22.72 -19.92
C PRO A 537 -19.95 21.99 -21.27
N ASN A 538 -18.89 21.19 -21.37
CA ASN A 538 -18.50 20.51 -22.59
C ASN A 538 -18.82 19.00 -22.55
N GLY A 539 -19.39 18.50 -21.46
CA GLY A 539 -19.77 17.09 -21.30
C GLY A 539 -18.59 16.12 -21.37
N PHE A 540 -17.43 16.47 -20.80
CA PHE A 540 -16.29 15.55 -20.64
C PHE A 540 -16.60 14.42 -19.66
N ILE A 541 -15.93 13.29 -19.79
CA ILE A 541 -16.07 12.15 -18.90
C ILE A 541 -14.77 12.02 -18.08
N ILE A 542 -14.80 12.42 -16.81
CA ILE A 542 -13.62 12.43 -15.93
C ILE A 542 -13.82 11.39 -14.83
N ASP A 543 -12.79 10.58 -14.53
CA ASP A 543 -12.83 9.75 -13.32
C ASP A 543 -12.67 10.63 -12.08
N ASN A 544 -13.76 10.77 -11.31
CA ASN A 544 -13.83 11.62 -10.12
C ASN A 544 -13.74 10.83 -8.81
N GLY A 545 -13.41 9.54 -8.88
CA GLY A 545 -13.23 8.71 -7.69
C GLY A 545 -14.54 8.38 -6.97
N ASN A 546 -14.48 8.35 -5.64
CA ASN A 546 -15.47 7.69 -4.80
C ASN A 546 -16.28 8.70 -3.99
N TYR A 547 -17.60 8.71 -4.18
CA TYR A 547 -18.52 9.54 -3.41
C TYR A 547 -19.88 8.85 -3.28
N ILE A 548 -20.61 9.21 -2.23
CA ILE A 548 -22.00 8.79 -2.00
C ILE A 548 -22.92 9.96 -2.29
N ILE A 549 -23.98 9.77 -3.07
CA ILE A 549 -25.08 10.73 -3.14
C ILE A 549 -26.14 10.24 -2.17
N SER A 550 -26.42 11.04 -1.15
CA SER A 550 -27.46 10.69 -0.18
C SER A 550 -28.81 11.20 -0.65
N GLU A 551 -29.80 10.32 -0.54
CA GLU A 551 -31.20 10.65 -0.81
C GLU A 551 -31.66 11.74 0.16
N TYR A 552 -32.48 12.65 -0.34
CA TYR A 552 -33.18 13.59 0.52
C TYR A 552 -34.34 12.86 1.21
N ASN A 553 -34.39 12.92 2.54
CA ASN A 553 -35.56 12.47 3.29
C ASN A 553 -36.51 13.66 3.52
N PRO A 554 -37.63 13.77 2.77
CA PRO A 554 -38.59 14.86 2.94
C PRO A 554 -39.41 14.72 4.22
N GLU A 555 -39.53 13.53 4.81
CA GLU A 555 -40.34 13.27 5.99
C GLU A 555 -39.64 13.75 7.27
N ASN A 556 -38.31 13.66 7.32
CA ASN A 556 -37.51 14.18 8.43
C ASN A 556 -36.24 14.93 7.99
N PRO A 557 -36.38 16.11 7.36
CA PRO A 557 -35.25 16.83 6.78
C PRO A 557 -34.28 17.34 7.84
N LYS A 558 -34.76 17.70 9.03
CA LYS A 558 -33.94 18.24 10.11
C LYS A 558 -32.98 17.20 10.67
N GLU A 559 -33.43 15.96 10.86
CA GLU A 559 -32.57 14.87 11.34
C GLU A 559 -31.38 14.64 10.41
N TRP A 560 -31.61 14.65 9.10
CA TRP A 560 -30.55 14.49 8.11
C TRP A 560 -29.62 15.69 8.03
N ASP A 561 -30.15 16.92 8.10
CA ASP A 561 -29.33 18.13 8.18
C ASP A 561 -28.43 18.11 9.43
N ASP A 562 -28.98 17.74 10.58
CA ASP A 562 -28.25 17.60 11.84
C ASP A 562 -27.20 16.48 11.76
N HIS A 563 -27.53 15.33 11.14
CA HIS A 563 -26.59 14.26 10.88
C HIS A 563 -25.39 14.74 10.05
N TYR A 564 -25.63 15.48 8.96
CA TYR A 564 -24.57 16.00 8.11
C TYR A 564 -23.70 17.04 8.83
N ASN A 565 -24.33 17.96 9.56
CA ASN A 565 -23.60 18.96 10.36
C ASN A 565 -22.73 18.32 11.44
N ASN A 566 -23.21 17.25 12.08
CA ASN A 566 -22.50 16.59 13.17
C ASN A 566 -21.36 15.69 12.69
N ASN A 567 -21.53 14.98 11.58
CA ASN A 567 -20.59 13.94 11.14
C ASN A 567 -19.68 14.37 9.98
N PHE A 568 -20.02 15.43 9.24
CA PHE A 568 -19.30 15.82 8.04
C PHE A 568 -18.84 17.29 8.07
N LYS A 569 -17.82 17.61 7.27
CA LYS A 569 -17.36 18.97 6.98
C LYS A 569 -17.83 19.36 5.58
N LEU A 570 -18.48 20.51 5.46
CA LEU A 570 -18.79 21.09 4.16
C LEU A 570 -17.49 21.42 3.42
N VAL A 571 -17.34 20.91 2.20
CA VAL A 571 -16.20 21.21 1.32
C VAL A 571 -16.56 22.38 0.42
N THR A 572 -17.65 22.25 -0.34
CA THR A 572 -18.11 23.29 -1.27
C THR A 572 -19.54 23.01 -1.76
N LYS A 573 -20.22 24.02 -2.30
CA LYS A 573 -21.49 23.83 -3.01
C LYS A 573 -21.23 23.43 -4.47
N LEU A 574 -21.93 22.42 -4.95
CA LEU A 574 -21.80 21.86 -6.29
C LEU A 574 -22.90 22.33 -7.24
N THR A 575 -24.15 22.34 -6.77
CA THR A 575 -25.31 22.78 -7.55
C THR A 575 -26.45 23.25 -6.64
N ASP A 576 -27.29 24.14 -7.15
CA ASP A 576 -28.57 24.51 -6.53
C ASP A 576 -29.71 23.57 -6.96
N ASP A 577 -29.61 22.94 -8.14
CA ASP A 577 -30.56 21.94 -8.63
C ASP A 577 -30.15 20.53 -8.20
N TRP A 578 -30.34 20.24 -6.91
CA TRP A 578 -29.99 18.93 -6.34
C TRP A 578 -31.08 17.88 -6.51
N THR A 579 -32.29 18.28 -6.89
CA THR A 579 -33.41 17.38 -7.21
C THR A 579 -33.18 16.56 -8.48
N PHE A 580 -32.15 16.88 -9.27
CA PHE A 580 -31.84 16.16 -10.49
C PHE A 580 -31.52 14.67 -10.24
N TYR A 581 -30.96 14.33 -9.07
CA TYR A 581 -30.66 12.94 -8.72
C TYR A 581 -31.90 12.07 -8.44
N GLU A 582 -33.04 12.71 -8.21
CA GLU A 582 -34.32 12.09 -7.90
C GLU A 582 -35.24 11.97 -9.13
N LYS A 583 -34.80 12.49 -10.29
CA LYS A 583 -35.49 12.45 -11.60
C LYS A 583 -34.80 11.49 -12.55
#